data_AF-A0A8T3QNW4-F1
#
_entry.id   AF-A0A8T3QNW4-F1
#
_cell.length_a   1.000
_cell.length_b   1.000
_cell.length_c   1.000
_cell.angle_alpha   90.00
_cell.angle_beta   90.00
_cell.angle_gamma   90.00
#
_symmetry.space_group_name_H-M   'P 1'
#
loop_
_entity.id
_entity.type
_entity.pdbx_description
1 polymer ?
#
loop_
_entity_poly.entity_id
_entity_poly.type
_entity_poly.pdbx_seq_one_letter_code
_entity_poly.pdbx_strand_id
1 'polypeptide(L)'
;MDRTIVWLAPAAAPDPDERALLEIDAAIALVSGGAAVRVRVCGQPAAEDVAVAGAARAQAAHVAFQLRREPSGSVTVVVGPRLDVRPAGLR
;
A
#
# COMPACT_ATOMS: atom_id res chain seq x y z
N MET A 1 26.03 5.33 40.95
CA MET A 1 25.37 4.33 40.10
C MET A 1 25.27 4.93 38.71
N ASP A 2 26.17 4.51 37.83
CA ASP A 2 26.29 5.05 36.48
C ASP A 2 25.20 4.43 35.60
N ARG A 3 24.29 5.25 35.05
CA ARG A 3 23.22 4.79 34.19
C ARG A 3 23.65 5.02 32.75
N THR A 4 24.43 4.09 32.20
CA THR A 4 24.77 4.09 30.79
C THR A 4 23.50 3.81 29.98
N ILE A 5 22.97 4.83 29.30
CA ILE A 5 21.95 4.64 28.28
C ILE A 5 22.65 4.01 27.08
N VAL A 6 22.45 2.70 26.89
CA VAL A 6 22.91 2.00 25.70
C VAL A 6 22.03 2.46 24.54
N TRP A 7 22.56 3.38 23.73
CA TRP A 7 21.92 3.73 22.47
C TRP A 7 22.08 2.55 21.52
N LEU A 8 21.01 1.77 21.36
CA LEU A 8 20.96 0.78 20.30
C LEU A 8 21.07 1.54 18.97
N ALA A 9 22.06 1.19 18.16
CA ALA A 9 22.16 1.75 16.81
C ALA A 9 20.83 1.51 16.10
N PRO A 10 20.24 2.52 15.43
CA PRO A 10 19.02 2.31 14.68
C PRO A 10 19.27 1.18 13.68
N ALA A 11 18.40 0.18 13.69
CA ALA A 11 18.39 -0.83 12.64
C ALA A 11 18.35 -0.10 11.28
N ALA A 12 19.10 -0.61 10.30
CA ALA A 12 19.08 -0.04 8.96
C ALA A 12 17.62 0.10 8.53
N ALA A 13 17.22 1.33 8.16
CA ALA A 13 15.88 1.54 7.66
C ALA A 13 15.70 0.67 6.41
N PRO A 14 14.55 -0.02 6.26
CA PRO A 14 14.25 -0.76 5.04
C PRO A 14 14.39 0.16 3.84
N ASP A 15 14.78 -0.42 2.71
CA ASP A 15 14.89 0.39 1.50
C ASP A 15 13.52 1.03 1.18
N PRO A 16 13.50 2.24 0.59
CA PRO A 16 12.25 2.96 0.37
C PRO A 16 11.22 2.18 -0.45
N ASP A 17 11.66 1.32 -1.36
CA ASP A 17 10.81 0.52 -2.24
C ASP A 17 10.21 -0.65 -1.47
N GLU A 18 11.03 -1.39 -0.71
CA GLU A 18 10.60 -2.46 0.19
C GLU A 18 9.59 -1.93 1.20
N ARG A 19 9.87 -0.77 1.82
CA ARG A 19 8.94 -0.14 2.74
C ARG A 19 7.63 0.24 2.06
N ALA A 20 7.69 0.90 0.90
CA ALA A 20 6.50 1.30 0.16
C ALA A 20 5.65 0.09 -0.22
N LEU A 21 6.29 -1.00 -0.66
CA LEU A 21 5.64 -2.22 -1.05
C LEU A 21 5.02 -2.97 0.15
N LEU A 22 5.69 -2.98 1.31
CA LEU A 22 5.13 -3.51 2.56
C LEU A 22 3.88 -2.73 3.02
N GLU A 23 3.89 -1.40 2.89
CA GLU A 23 2.73 -0.58 3.24
C GLU A 23 1.55 -0.82 2.27
N ILE A 24 1.84 -1.03 0.98
CA ILE A 24 0.85 -1.44 -0.02
C ILE A 24 0.29 -2.83 0.29
N ASP A 25 1.12 -3.81 0.64
CA ASP A 25 0.68 -5.16 1.03
C ASP A 25 -0.25 -5.13 2.24
N ALA A 26 0.09 -4.32 3.25
CA ALA A 26 -0.76 -4.14 4.41
C ALA A 26 -2.12 -3.54 4.03
N ALA A 27 -2.15 -2.54 3.14
CA ALA A 27 -3.39 -1.96 2.64
C ALA A 27 -4.24 -2.98 1.87
N ILE A 28 -3.61 -3.84 1.05
CA ILE A 28 -4.27 -4.93 0.33
C ILE A 28 -4.86 -5.92 1.33
N ALA A 29 -4.09 -6.39 2.31
CA ALA A 29 -4.54 -7.36 3.30
C ALA A 29 -5.73 -6.85 4.13
N LEU A 30 -5.72 -5.57 4.52
CA LEU A 30 -6.82 -4.94 5.24
C LEU A 30 -8.12 -4.95 4.43
N VAL A 31 -8.03 -4.66 3.12
CA VAL A 31 -9.20 -4.62 2.24
C VAL A 31 -9.67 -6.03 1.88
N SER A 32 -8.76 -6.93 1.50
CA SER A 32 -9.11 -8.30 1.11
C SER A 32 -9.64 -9.12 2.29
N GLY A 33 -9.16 -8.85 3.50
CA GLY A 33 -9.68 -9.44 4.74
C GLY A 33 -10.99 -8.83 5.24
N GLY A 34 -11.51 -7.78 4.57
CA GLY A 34 -12.74 -7.10 4.97
C GLY A 34 -12.62 -6.22 6.21
N ALA A 35 -11.41 -6.01 6.74
CA ALA A 35 -11.15 -5.15 7.89
C ALA A 35 -11.25 -3.65 7.53
N ALA A 36 -11.08 -3.31 6.26
CA ALA A 36 -11.25 -1.96 5.74
C ALA A 36 -11.98 -1.95 4.40
N VAL A 37 -12.85 -0.96 4.18
CA VAL A 37 -13.55 -0.76 2.89
C VAL A 37 -12.72 0.07 1.91
N ARG A 38 -11.79 0.90 2.40
CA ARG A 38 -10.88 1.67 1.56
C ARG A 38 -9.67 2.09 2.39
N VAL A 39 -8.48 1.89 1.84
CA VAL A 39 -7.22 2.33 2.45
C VAL A 39 -6.52 3.28 1.50
N ARG A 40 -5.99 4.38 2.06
CA ARG A 40 -5.13 5.33 1.36
C ARG A 40 -3.75 5.27 1.97
N VAL A 41 -2.75 4.94 1.16
CA VAL A 41 -1.35 5.01 1.55
C VAL A 41 -0.80 6.30 0.93
N CYS A 42 -0.53 7.28 1.77
CA CYS A 42 -0.17 8.64 1.36
C CYS A 42 1.33 8.89 1.52
N GLY A 43 1.84 9.88 0.79
CA GLY A 43 3.22 10.36 0.98
C GLY A 43 4.27 9.34 0.58
N GLN A 44 3.97 8.49 -0.40
CA GLN A 44 4.88 7.45 -0.87
C GLN A 44 5.83 8.02 -1.95
N PRO A 45 7.12 8.24 -1.65
CA PRO A 45 8.07 8.77 -2.63
C PRO A 45 8.40 7.74 -3.71
N ALA A 46 8.39 6.45 -3.38
CA ALA A 46 8.73 5.33 -4.26
C ALA A 46 7.51 4.57 -4.81
N ALA A 47 6.28 5.09 -4.61
CA ALA A 47 5.07 4.37 -5.02
C ALA A 47 4.98 4.13 -6.53
N GLU A 48 5.65 4.95 -7.35
CA GLU A 48 5.71 4.72 -8.80
C GLU A 48 6.62 3.54 -9.16
N ASP A 49 7.75 3.40 -8.47
CA ASP A 49 8.73 2.34 -8.72
C ASP A 49 8.16 0.97 -8.34
N VAL A 50 7.35 0.92 -7.28
CA VAL A 50 6.67 -0.31 -6.83
C VAL A 50 5.24 -0.47 -7.35
N ALA A 51 4.76 0.46 -8.17
CA ALA A 51 3.39 0.50 -8.70
C ALA A 51 2.98 -0.83 -9.36
N VAL A 52 3.87 -1.38 -10.18
CA VAL A 52 3.62 -2.60 -10.95
C VAL A 52 3.47 -3.81 -10.03
N ALA A 53 4.37 -3.94 -9.05
CA ALA A 53 4.31 -5.01 -8.05
C ALA A 53 3.05 -4.88 -7.19
N GLY A 54 2.73 -3.68 -6.71
CA GLY A 54 1.52 -3.39 -5.94
C GLY A 54 0.25 -3.73 -6.72
N ALA A 55 0.16 -3.34 -7.99
CA ALA A 55 -0.98 -3.64 -8.86
C ALA A 55 -1.15 -5.15 -9.09
N ALA A 56 -0.05 -5.87 -9.34
CA ALA A 56 -0.08 -7.33 -9.53
C ALA A 56 -0.57 -8.06 -8.27
N ARG A 57 -0.12 -7.63 -7.09
CA ARG A 57 -0.55 -8.19 -5.80
C ARG A 57 -2.01 -7.88 -5.50
N ALA A 58 -2.45 -6.65 -5.74
CA ALA A 58 -3.85 -6.25 -5.60
C ALA A 58 -4.77 -7.06 -6.53
N GLN A 59 -4.30 -7.36 -7.75
CA GLN A 59 -5.02 -8.23 -8.68
C GLN A 59 -5.15 -9.66 -8.17
N ALA A 60 -4.07 -10.25 -7.64
CA ALA A 60 -4.11 -11.58 -7.03
C ALA A 60 -5.05 -11.63 -5.82
N ALA A 61 -5.16 -10.53 -5.07
CA ALA A 61 -6.06 -10.41 -3.92
C ALA A 61 -7.51 -9.98 -4.29
N HIS A 62 -7.84 -9.86 -5.57
CA HIS A 62 -9.16 -9.43 -6.05
C HIS A 62 -9.62 -8.06 -5.51
N VAL A 63 -8.69 -7.14 -5.23
CA VAL A 63 -8.99 -5.76 -4.81
C VAL A 63 -8.68 -4.75 -5.92
N ALA A 64 -9.35 -3.60 -5.87
CA ALA A 64 -9.09 -2.46 -6.74
C ALA A 64 -7.86 -1.71 -6.22
N PHE A 65 -7.03 -1.25 -7.16
CA PHE A 65 -5.80 -0.52 -6.89
C PHE A 65 -5.73 0.68 -7.81
N GLN A 66 -5.51 1.86 -7.24
CA GLN A 66 -5.38 3.11 -7.98
C GLN A 66 -4.19 3.91 -7.45
N LEU A 67 -3.34 4.36 -8.35
CA LEU A 67 -2.34 5.39 -8.07
C LEU A 67 -2.95 6.77 -8.34
N ARG A 68 -2.71 7.70 -7.43
CA ARG A 68 -3.07 9.10 -7.58
C ARG A 68 -1.83 9.95 -7.39
N ARG A 69 -1.52 10.76 -8.40
CA ARG A 69 -0.50 11.80 -8.29
C ARG A 69 -1.12 13.02 -7.64
N GLU A 70 -0.54 13.46 -6.53
CA GLU A 70 -0.98 14.67 -5.84
C GLU A 70 -0.27 15.90 -6.41
N PRO A 71 -0.86 17.11 -6.30
CA PRO A 71 -0.23 18.35 -6.77
C PRO A 71 1.14 18.65 -6.14
N SER A 72 1.39 18.11 -4.95
CA SER A 72 2.67 18.18 -4.23
C SER A 72 3.79 17.34 -4.84
N GLY A 73 3.49 16.54 -5.88
CA GLY A 73 4.44 15.59 -6.48
C GLY A 73 4.53 14.26 -5.74
N SER A 74 3.85 14.11 -4.59
CA SER A 74 3.75 12.83 -3.89
C SER A 74 2.70 11.93 -4.55
N VAL A 75 2.85 10.62 -4.35
CA VAL A 75 1.89 9.63 -4.85
C VAL A 75 1.10 9.05 -3.68
N THR A 76 -0.20 8.93 -3.90
CA THR A 76 -1.14 8.26 -3.00
C THR A 76 -1.62 6.98 -3.68
N VAL A 77 -1.49 5.84 -3.00
CA VAL A 77 -2.10 4.58 -3.42
C VAL A 77 -3.46 4.47 -2.74
N VAL A 78 -4.49 4.14 -3.51
CA VAL A 78 -5.84 3.86 -3.01
C VAL A 78 -6.17 2.41 -3.30
N VAL A 79 -6.47 1.66 -2.24
CA VAL A 79 -6.92 0.27 -2.29
C VAL A 79 -8.36 0.19 -1.82
N GLY A 80 -9.21 -0.58 -2.50
CA GLY A 80 -10.60 -0.81 -2.11
C GLY A 80 -11.19 -2.05 -2.77
N PRO A 81 -12.42 -2.45 -2.46
CA PRO A 81 -13.08 -3.57 -3.10
C PRO A 81 -13.15 -3.39 -4.61
N ARG A 82 -13.00 -4.48 -5.37
CA ARG A 82 -13.43 -4.48 -6.77
C ARG A 82 -14.95 -4.41 -6.80
N LEU A 83 -15.48 -3.45 -7.55
CA LEU A 83 -16.87 -3.52 -7.94
C LEU A 83 -16.96 -4.56 -9.06
N ASP A 84 -17.56 -5.71 -8.77
CA ASP A 84 -18.01 -6.62 -9.82
C ASP A 84 -19.13 -5.91 -10.60
N VAL A 85 -18.76 -5.23 -11.68
CA VAL A 85 -19.73 -4.82 -12.68
C VAL A 85 -20.13 -6.09 -13.42
N ARG A 86 -21.09 -6.85 -12.86
CA ARG A 86 -21.81 -7.83 -13.68
C ARG A 86 -22.47 -7.03 -14.80
N PRO A 87 -22.21 -7.32 -16.09
CA PRO A 87 -22.95 -6.69 -17.15
C PRO A 87 -24.43 -7.02 -16.91
N ALA A 88 -25.25 -5.98 -16.74
CA ALA A 88 -26.67 -6.13 -16.57
C ALA A 88 -27.26 -6.69 -17.88
N GLY A 89 -27.33 -8.02 -18.02
CA GLY A 89 -28.04 -8.62 -19.16
C GLY A 89 -27.48 -9.91 -19.76
N LEU A 90 -27.04 -10.89 -18.98
CA LEU A 90 -27.11 -12.28 -19.44
C LEU A 90 -28.04 -13.07 -18.50
N ARG A 91 -29.27 -13.30 -18.98
CA ARG A 91 -30.16 -14.36 -18.53
C ARG A 91 -30.17 -15.45 -19.58
#